data_AF-A0A3B1DBT4-F1
#
_entry.id   AF-A0A3B1DBT4-F1
#
_cell.length_a   1.000
_cell.length_b   1.000
_cell.length_c   1.000
_cell.angle_alpha   90.00
_cell.angle_beta   90.00
_cell.angle_gamma   90.00
#
_symmetry.space_group_name_H-M   'P 1'
#
loop_
_entity.id
_entity.type
_entity.pdbx_description
1 polymer ?
#
loop_
_entity_poly.entity_id
_entity_poly.type
_entity_poly.pdbx_seq_one_letter_code
_entity_poly.pdbx_strand_id
1 'polypeptide(L)'
;MTRTARKTKGPRQKPKRKRMRLVVLFAIPTVVVVGGGMAVAAVLLVRTRGDTPSPPIPEPTVTTVQLPPEPAPRPTEVVDFADGCMSADCHGPMADRPHVHQTFADEACDLCHAPDTGGHIYPQLVTTEDTCTSCHDTGADHRFQHKAMSEEACLACHDPHGSGSPALLVADTTEATCLRCHPRDSGKINHEPYVTDHCGECHDPHGAGNAMLL
;
A
#
# COMPACT_ATOMS: atom_id res chain seq x y z
N MET A 1 56.55 -10.33 9.04
CA MET A 1 55.47 -10.46 10.05
C MET A 1 54.16 -10.71 9.31
N THR A 2 53.74 -11.97 9.24
CA THR A 2 52.60 -12.47 8.46
C THR A 2 51.30 -12.29 9.25
N ARG A 3 50.28 -11.69 8.63
CA ARG A 3 48.97 -11.41 9.25
C ARG A 3 47.96 -12.38 8.65
N THR A 4 47.54 -13.39 9.42
CA THR A 4 46.58 -14.42 9.02
C THR A 4 45.14 -13.90 9.14
N ALA A 5 44.36 -14.05 8.07
CA ALA A 5 42.96 -13.64 8.01
C ALA A 5 42.04 -14.69 8.68
N ARG A 6 41.13 -14.22 9.54
CA ARG A 6 40.16 -15.05 10.28
C ARG A 6 38.87 -15.21 9.46
N LYS A 7 38.54 -16.44 9.07
CA LYS A 7 37.35 -16.79 8.28
C LYS A 7 36.11 -16.85 9.19
N THR A 8 35.14 -15.97 9.00
CA THR A 8 33.85 -15.98 9.73
C THR A 8 32.89 -16.99 9.09
N LYS A 9 32.15 -17.72 9.93
CA LYS A 9 31.26 -18.84 9.55
C LYS A 9 29.82 -18.33 9.61
N GLY A 10 29.10 -18.35 8.47
CA GLY A 10 27.70 -17.91 8.37
C GLY A 10 26.69 -18.81 9.12
N PRO A 11 25.46 -18.33 9.35
CA PRO A 11 24.49 -19.01 10.21
C PRO A 11 23.89 -20.26 9.56
N ARG A 12 23.74 -21.33 10.35
CA ARG A 12 23.14 -22.62 9.96
C ARG A 12 21.61 -22.49 9.86
N GLN A 13 21.05 -22.75 8.68
CA GLN A 13 19.60 -22.89 8.48
C GLN A 13 19.07 -24.19 9.13
N LYS A 14 17.97 -24.09 9.88
CA LYS A 14 17.28 -25.25 10.49
C LYS A 14 16.27 -25.87 9.51
N PRO A 15 16.09 -27.21 9.51
CA PRO A 15 15.17 -27.89 8.60
C PRO A 15 13.70 -27.67 9.01
N LYS A 16 12.85 -27.31 8.03
CA LYS A 16 11.40 -27.13 8.20
C LYS A 16 10.73 -28.49 8.46
N ARG A 17 10.05 -28.66 9.60
CA ARG A 17 9.28 -29.87 9.93
C ARG A 17 7.96 -29.88 9.14
N LYS A 18 7.76 -30.89 8.28
CA LYS A 18 6.48 -31.15 7.59
C LYS A 18 5.42 -31.54 8.64
N ARG A 19 4.33 -30.77 8.74
CA ARG A 19 3.17 -31.13 9.56
C ARG A 19 2.31 -32.12 8.77
N MET A 20 2.26 -33.37 9.24
CA MET A 20 1.43 -34.42 8.69
C MET A 20 -0.02 -34.18 9.14
N ARG A 21 -0.93 -33.90 8.21
CA ARG A 21 -2.36 -33.73 8.52
C ARG A 21 -2.98 -35.13 8.68
N LEU A 22 -3.39 -35.45 9.90
CA LEU A 22 -4.12 -36.67 10.24
C LEU A 22 -5.57 -36.53 9.75
N VAL A 23 -5.95 -37.27 8.70
CA VAL A 23 -7.33 -37.34 8.22
C VAL A 23 -8.00 -38.49 8.96
N VAL A 24 -8.88 -38.16 9.91
CA VAL A 24 -9.71 -39.14 10.62
C VAL A 24 -10.94 -39.43 9.77
N LEU A 25 -10.99 -40.61 9.14
CA LEU A 25 -12.15 -41.09 8.40
C LEU A 25 -13.20 -41.61 9.40
N PHE A 26 -14.34 -40.92 9.49
CA PHE A 26 -15.52 -41.40 10.21
C PHE A 26 -16.25 -42.44 9.34
N ALA A 27 -16.24 -43.70 9.77
CA ALA A 27 -17.06 -44.75 9.18
C ALA A 27 -18.49 -44.63 9.76
N ILE A 28 -19.46 -44.31 8.91
CA ILE A 28 -20.89 -44.31 9.25
C ILE A 28 -21.40 -45.74 8.99
N PRO A 29 -21.81 -46.51 10.02
CA PRO A 29 -22.37 -47.83 9.81
C PRO A 29 -23.82 -47.71 9.32
N THR A 30 -24.08 -48.12 8.08
CA THR A 30 -25.44 -48.30 7.58
C THR A 30 -25.97 -49.66 8.03
N VAL A 31 -26.94 -49.65 8.94
CA VAL A 31 -27.64 -50.85 9.39
C VAL A 31 -28.79 -51.12 8.42
N VAL A 32 -28.67 -52.17 7.60
CA VAL A 32 -29.77 -52.66 6.76
C VAL A 32 -30.45 -53.81 7.50
N VAL A 33 -31.69 -53.61 7.94
CA VAL A 33 -32.52 -54.66 8.55
C VAL A 33 -33.45 -55.23 7.48
N VAL A 34 -33.12 -56.41 6.96
CA VAL A 34 -34.06 -57.24 6.21
C VAL A 34 -34.43 -58.42 7.11
N GLY A 35 -35.73 -58.65 7.24
CA GLY A 35 -36.40 -59.64 8.10
C GLY A 35 -35.55 -60.71 8.80
N GLY A 36 -35.56 -60.67 10.14
CA GLY A 36 -35.49 -61.86 10.98
C GLY A 36 -34.26 -62.77 10.81
N GLY A 37 -33.06 -62.21 10.98
CA GLY A 37 -31.83 -63.01 11.13
C GLY A 37 -30.57 -62.16 10.98
N MET A 38 -29.86 -61.91 12.08
CA MET A 38 -28.54 -61.26 12.01
C MET A 38 -27.49 -62.25 11.50
N ALA A 39 -27.17 -62.18 10.21
CA ALA A 39 -26.00 -62.82 9.65
C ALA A 39 -24.90 -61.78 9.43
N VAL A 40 -23.80 -61.91 10.17
CA VAL A 40 -22.59 -61.09 9.99
C VAL A 40 -21.69 -61.78 8.98
N ALA A 41 -21.74 -61.36 7.72
CA ALA A 41 -20.80 -61.80 6.70
C ALA A 41 -19.59 -60.85 6.65
N ALA A 42 -18.44 -61.32 7.13
CA ALA A 42 -17.18 -60.59 6.98
C ALA A 42 -16.56 -60.91 5.61
N VAL A 43 -16.71 -60.01 4.65
CA VAL A 43 -16.03 -60.10 3.35
C VAL A 43 -14.64 -59.49 3.48
N LEU A 44 -13.61 -60.33 3.46
CA LEU A 44 -12.21 -59.91 3.51
C LEU A 44 -11.77 -59.44 2.10
N LEU A 45 -11.95 -58.15 1.78
CA LEU A 45 -11.46 -57.58 0.53
C LEU A 45 -9.96 -57.23 0.63
N VAL A 46 -9.10 -58.15 0.17
CA VAL A 46 -7.68 -57.88 -0.05
C VAL A 46 -7.52 -56.98 -1.28
N ARG A 47 -7.40 -55.67 -1.06
CA ARG A 47 -7.04 -54.70 -2.10
C ARG A 47 -5.52 -54.71 -2.30
N THR A 48 -5.05 -55.37 -3.37
CA THR A 48 -3.68 -55.18 -3.87
C THR A 48 -3.58 -53.80 -4.51
N ARG A 49 -2.68 -52.95 -4.00
CA ARG A 49 -2.37 -51.65 -4.61
C ARG A 49 -1.73 -51.91 -5.97
N GLY A 50 -2.49 -51.71 -7.05
CA GLY A 50 -1.93 -51.58 -8.37
C GLY A 50 -1.32 -50.19 -8.52
N ASP A 51 -0.05 -50.11 -8.90
CA ASP A 51 0.63 -48.86 -9.25
C ASP A 51 0.01 -48.31 -10.54
N THR A 52 -0.99 -47.44 -10.42
CA THR A 52 -1.50 -46.67 -11.55
C THR A 52 -0.46 -45.61 -11.93
N PRO A 53 -0.01 -45.54 -13.19
CA PRO A 53 0.91 -44.49 -13.62
C PRO A 53 0.27 -43.11 -13.44
N SER A 54 1.02 -42.19 -12.83
CA SER A 54 0.57 -40.82 -12.62
C SER A 54 0.23 -40.15 -13.97
N PRO A 55 -0.88 -39.39 -14.05
CA PRO A 55 -1.17 -38.60 -15.23
C PRO A 55 -0.04 -37.59 -15.50
N PRO A 56 0.26 -37.29 -16.77
CA PRO A 56 1.26 -36.29 -17.10
C PRO A 56 0.87 -34.94 -16.48
N ILE A 57 1.82 -34.31 -15.80
CA ILE A 57 1.64 -32.96 -15.24
C ILE A 57 1.43 -32.02 -16.44
N PRO A 58 0.34 -31.25 -16.51
CA PRO A 58 0.17 -30.27 -17.58
C PRO A 58 1.32 -29.28 -17.52
N GLU A 59 1.95 -29.02 -18.67
CA GLU A 59 3.01 -28.03 -18.77
C GLU A 59 2.48 -26.67 -18.28
N PRO A 60 3.25 -25.91 -17.48
CA PRO A 60 2.81 -24.61 -17.02
C PRO A 60 2.60 -23.72 -18.24
N THR A 61 1.37 -23.23 -18.42
CA THR A 61 1.05 -22.22 -19.43
C THR A 61 1.88 -20.98 -19.12
N VAL A 62 2.98 -20.79 -19.84
CA VAL A 62 3.77 -19.57 -19.77
C VAL A 62 2.93 -18.48 -20.43
N THR A 63 2.13 -17.79 -19.61
CA THR A 63 1.57 -16.51 -20.01
C THR A 63 2.76 -15.56 -20.08
N THR A 64 3.11 -15.12 -21.29
CA THR A 64 4.04 -14.01 -21.48
C THR A 64 3.45 -12.79 -20.80
N VAL A 65 3.87 -12.55 -19.56
CA VAL A 65 3.67 -11.26 -18.91
C VAL A 65 4.54 -10.29 -19.70
N GLN A 66 3.90 -9.56 -20.61
CA GLN A 66 4.55 -8.43 -21.27
C GLN A 66 4.98 -7.49 -20.13
N LEU A 67 6.30 -7.31 -19.96
CA LEU A 67 6.77 -6.30 -19.03
C LEU A 67 6.15 -4.96 -19.46
N PRO A 68 5.71 -4.11 -18.50
CA PRO A 68 5.26 -2.78 -18.85
C PRO A 68 6.36 -2.10 -19.68
N PRO A 69 6.00 -1.32 -20.71
CA PRO A 69 6.99 -0.61 -21.51
C PRO A 69 7.92 0.18 -20.57
N GLU A 70 9.22 0.15 -20.85
CA GLU A 70 10.16 0.98 -20.10
C GLU A 70 9.68 2.44 -20.15
N PRO A 71 9.64 3.16 -19.01
CA PRO A 71 9.22 4.56 -18.99
C PRO A 71 10.05 5.37 -19.97
N ALA A 72 9.42 6.31 -20.69
CA ALA A 72 10.12 7.21 -21.58
C ALA A 72 11.29 7.89 -20.84
N PRO A 73 12.45 8.06 -21.49
CA PRO A 73 13.58 8.75 -20.87
C PRO A 73 13.17 10.18 -20.53
N ARG A 74 13.61 10.68 -19.36
CA ARG A 74 13.36 12.06 -18.94
C ARG A 74 13.87 13.03 -20.02
N PRO A 75 13.06 14.02 -20.45
CA PRO A 75 13.53 15.06 -21.36
C PRO A 75 14.75 15.79 -20.79
N THR A 76 15.77 15.97 -21.63
CA THR A 76 16.98 16.73 -21.27
C THR A 76 16.92 18.17 -21.77
N GLU A 77 16.07 18.43 -22.76
CA GLU A 77 15.80 19.75 -23.30
C GLU A 77 14.64 20.41 -22.54
N VAL A 78 14.50 21.73 -22.68
CA VAL A 78 13.42 22.51 -22.07
C VAL A 78 12.09 22.08 -22.70
N VAL A 79 11.11 21.74 -21.85
CA VAL A 79 9.74 21.42 -22.26
C VAL A 79 8.81 22.58 -21.89
N ASP A 80 7.96 23.02 -22.81
CA ASP A 80 6.98 24.07 -22.55
C ASP A 80 5.69 23.48 -21.94
N PHE A 81 4.98 24.25 -21.11
CA PHE A 81 3.72 23.78 -20.53
C PHE A 81 2.65 23.50 -21.60
N ALA A 82 2.68 24.18 -22.75
CA ALA A 82 1.76 23.97 -23.86
C ALA A 82 1.93 22.62 -24.57
N ASP A 83 3.06 21.92 -24.37
CA ASP A 83 3.28 20.58 -24.91
C ASP A 83 2.46 19.50 -24.18
N GLY A 84 1.73 19.88 -23.12
CA GLY A 84 0.83 19.02 -22.39
C GLY A 84 1.58 17.99 -21.56
N CYS A 85 1.91 18.34 -20.31
CA CYS A 85 2.64 17.44 -19.40
C CYS A 85 1.91 16.12 -19.14
N MET A 86 0.59 16.11 -19.31
CA MET A 86 -0.31 14.98 -19.08
C MET A 86 -0.68 14.25 -20.39
N SER A 87 0.08 14.46 -21.47
CA SER A 87 -0.10 13.65 -22.68
C SER A 87 0.25 12.18 -22.44
N ALA A 88 -0.27 11.29 -23.29
CA ALA A 88 -0.02 9.85 -23.20
C ALA A 88 1.47 9.50 -23.23
N ASP A 89 2.27 10.32 -23.91
CA ASP A 89 3.72 10.14 -24.05
C ASP A 89 4.52 10.71 -22.86
N CYS A 90 3.94 11.59 -22.05
CA CYS A 90 4.65 12.29 -20.98
C CYS A 90 4.22 11.86 -19.57
N HIS A 91 2.99 12.10 -19.11
CA HIS A 91 2.51 11.58 -17.81
C HIS A 91 0.98 11.40 -17.79
N GLY A 92 0.41 10.84 -18.86
CA GLY A 92 -1.02 10.58 -19.03
C GLY A 92 -1.77 10.07 -17.79
N PRO A 93 -1.27 9.04 -17.08
CA PRO A 93 -1.96 8.50 -15.91
C PRO A 93 -2.16 9.47 -14.74
N MET A 94 -1.45 10.60 -14.71
CA MET A 94 -1.69 11.62 -13.69
C MET A 94 -3.05 12.32 -13.86
N ALA A 95 -3.53 12.46 -15.09
CA ALA A 95 -4.85 13.03 -15.39
C ALA A 95 -5.99 12.13 -14.91
N ASP A 96 -5.75 10.83 -14.85
CA ASP A 96 -6.77 9.81 -14.57
C ASP A 96 -6.92 9.53 -13.07
N ARG A 97 -6.25 10.29 -12.19
CA ARG A 97 -6.36 10.07 -10.74
C ARG A 97 -7.80 10.37 -10.28
N PRO A 98 -8.38 9.57 -9.35
CA PRO A 98 -9.77 9.72 -8.94
C PRO A 98 -10.11 11.10 -8.38
N HIS A 99 -9.14 11.73 -7.70
CA HIS A 99 -9.25 13.07 -7.17
C HIS A 99 -8.05 13.88 -7.65
N VAL A 100 -8.30 14.92 -8.43
CA VAL A 100 -7.28 15.86 -8.90
C VAL A 100 -7.55 17.24 -8.31
N HIS A 101 -6.49 18.00 -8.05
CA HIS A 101 -6.65 19.39 -7.64
C HIS A 101 -7.20 20.21 -8.81
N GLN A 102 -8.13 21.15 -8.57
CA GLN A 102 -8.78 21.87 -9.67
C GLN A 102 -7.76 22.63 -10.54
N THR A 103 -6.80 23.33 -9.92
CA THR A 103 -5.75 24.03 -10.68
C THR A 103 -4.88 23.10 -11.52
N PHE A 104 -4.71 21.85 -11.09
CA PHE A 104 -4.02 20.82 -11.87
C PHE A 104 -4.90 20.36 -13.05
N ALA A 105 -6.20 20.14 -12.83
CA ALA A 105 -7.15 19.80 -13.88
C ALA A 105 -7.31 20.91 -14.93
N ASP A 106 -7.14 22.17 -14.52
CA ASP A 106 -7.16 23.34 -15.39
C ASP A 106 -5.81 23.58 -16.11
N GLU A 107 -4.82 22.71 -15.91
CA GLU A 107 -3.46 22.80 -16.48
C GLU A 107 -2.74 24.12 -16.12
N ALA A 108 -3.12 24.75 -15.01
CA ALA A 108 -2.58 26.02 -14.53
C ALA A 108 -1.27 25.82 -13.74
N CYS A 109 -0.31 25.13 -14.35
CA CYS A 109 0.95 24.73 -13.75
C CYS A 109 1.78 25.92 -13.26
N ASP A 110 1.71 27.03 -13.99
CA ASP A 110 2.44 28.28 -13.77
C ASP A 110 1.97 29.06 -12.53
N LEU A 111 0.86 28.66 -11.90
CA LEU A 111 0.44 29.21 -10.61
C LEU A 111 1.33 28.74 -9.45
N CYS A 112 1.96 27.57 -9.61
CA CYS A 112 2.78 26.95 -8.57
C CYS A 112 4.23 26.76 -9.00
N HIS A 113 4.47 26.49 -10.29
CA HIS A 113 5.78 26.13 -10.82
C HIS A 113 6.35 27.20 -11.75
N ALA A 114 7.65 27.44 -11.62
CA ALA A 114 8.42 28.11 -12.66
C ALA A 114 8.57 27.19 -13.90
N PRO A 115 8.73 27.76 -15.10
CA PRO A 115 9.03 27.00 -16.32
C PRO A 115 10.28 26.11 -16.17
N ASP A 116 10.37 25.08 -17.01
CA ASP A 116 11.53 24.20 -17.05
C ASP A 116 12.81 25.01 -17.34
N THR A 117 13.83 24.78 -16.52
CA THR A 117 15.15 25.40 -16.69
C THR A 117 16.15 24.47 -17.37
N GLY A 118 15.67 23.32 -17.83
CA GLY A 118 16.43 22.26 -18.48
C GLY A 118 16.51 21.03 -17.58
N GLY A 119 16.38 19.85 -18.21
CA GLY A 119 16.41 18.57 -17.50
C GLY A 119 15.09 18.18 -16.85
N HIS A 120 13.97 18.78 -17.28
CA HIS A 120 12.63 18.47 -16.81
C HIS A 120 12.49 18.70 -15.29
N ILE A 121 12.86 19.90 -14.85
CA ILE A 121 12.82 20.33 -13.46
C ILE A 121 12.00 21.61 -13.40
N TYR A 122 10.92 21.58 -12.60
CA TYR A 122 9.97 22.67 -12.43
C TYR A 122 10.03 23.16 -10.96
N PRO A 123 10.86 24.17 -10.64
CA PRO A 123 10.94 24.72 -9.30
C PRO A 123 9.59 25.31 -8.86
N GLN A 124 9.27 25.28 -7.58
CA GLN A 124 8.15 26.05 -7.06
C GLN A 124 8.46 27.56 -7.13
N LEU A 125 7.43 28.39 -7.36
CA LEU A 125 7.57 29.84 -7.43
C LEU A 125 7.94 30.46 -6.08
N VAL A 126 7.38 29.92 -5.01
CA VAL A 126 7.58 30.33 -3.62
C VAL A 126 7.69 29.09 -2.73
N THR A 127 7.72 29.26 -1.41
CA THR A 127 7.73 28.10 -0.50
C THR A 127 6.44 27.28 -0.64
N THR A 128 6.48 25.99 -0.29
CA THR A 128 5.28 25.15 -0.29
C THR A 128 4.15 25.75 0.54
N GLU A 129 4.45 26.27 1.73
CA GLU A 129 3.47 26.87 2.62
C GLU A 129 2.82 28.10 1.99
N ASP A 130 3.64 29.03 1.47
CA ASP A 130 3.14 30.25 0.82
C ASP A 130 2.32 29.92 -0.43
N THR A 131 2.73 28.91 -1.20
CA THR A 131 2.02 28.47 -2.41
C THR A 131 0.58 28.08 -2.06
N CYS A 132 0.40 27.22 -1.05
CA CYS A 132 -0.91 26.72 -0.66
C CYS A 132 -1.76 27.78 0.07
N THR A 133 -1.16 28.51 1.02
CA THR A 133 -1.87 29.47 1.86
C THR A 133 -2.22 30.78 1.15
N SER A 134 -1.67 31.01 -0.04
CA SER A 134 -2.12 32.10 -0.92
C SER A 134 -3.61 31.97 -1.31
N CYS A 135 -4.16 30.75 -1.31
CA CYS A 135 -5.55 30.46 -1.68
C CYS A 135 -6.32 29.72 -0.58
N HIS A 136 -5.66 28.86 0.21
CA HIS A 136 -6.31 28.03 1.22
C HIS A 136 -6.12 28.57 2.63
N ASP A 137 -7.22 28.94 3.27
CA ASP A 137 -7.25 29.23 4.70
C ASP A 137 -7.24 27.92 5.49
N THR A 138 -6.27 27.78 6.39
CA THR A 138 -6.09 26.61 7.26
C THR A 138 -6.63 26.85 8.68
N GLY A 139 -7.41 27.91 8.89
CA GLY A 139 -8.05 28.23 10.16
C GLY A 139 -7.19 29.08 11.11
N ALA A 140 -7.71 29.31 12.32
CA ALA A 140 -7.28 30.44 13.13
C ALA A 140 -6.26 30.15 14.24
N ASP A 141 -6.05 28.89 14.66
CA ASP A 141 -5.19 28.58 15.81
C ASP A 141 -4.06 27.59 15.47
N HIS A 142 -2.98 28.12 14.91
CA HIS A 142 -1.76 27.36 14.60
C HIS A 142 -0.67 27.52 15.67
N ARG A 143 -1.05 27.81 16.93
CA ARG A 143 -0.05 27.99 18.01
C ARG A 143 0.86 26.78 18.18
N PHE A 144 0.31 25.59 17.96
CA PHE A 144 1.04 24.34 17.89
C PHE A 144 0.71 23.68 16.56
N GLN A 145 1.75 23.19 15.86
CA GLN A 145 1.65 22.48 14.59
C GLN A 145 2.37 21.15 14.64
N HIS A 146 1.95 20.21 13.80
CA HIS A 146 2.63 18.94 13.64
C HIS A 146 4.06 19.18 13.14
N LYS A 147 5.03 18.43 13.67
CA LYS A 147 6.43 18.54 13.22
C LYS A 147 6.57 18.37 11.70
N ALA A 148 5.75 17.49 11.11
CA ALA A 148 5.72 17.25 9.67
C ALA A 148 5.40 18.54 8.86
N MET A 149 4.63 19.47 9.41
CA MET A 149 4.35 20.76 8.75
C MET A 149 5.60 21.64 8.65
N SER A 150 6.55 21.52 9.58
CA SER A 150 7.81 22.27 9.48
C SER A 150 8.84 21.64 8.54
N GLU A 151 8.72 20.33 8.26
CA GLU A 151 9.69 19.57 7.45
C GLU A 151 9.22 19.41 6.00
N GLU A 152 7.93 19.13 5.80
CA GLU A 152 7.33 18.80 4.51
C GLU A 152 6.10 19.69 4.20
N ALA A 153 5.75 20.62 5.09
CA ALA A 153 4.61 21.52 4.98
C ALA A 153 3.30 20.76 4.65
N CYS A 154 2.51 21.30 3.73
CA CYS A 154 1.24 20.70 3.29
C CYS A 154 1.43 19.31 2.67
N LEU A 155 2.61 19.04 2.08
CA LEU A 155 2.91 17.82 1.34
C LEU A 155 3.15 16.61 2.24
N ALA A 156 3.29 16.83 3.56
CA ALA A 156 3.30 15.75 4.54
C ALA A 156 2.04 14.87 4.44
N CYS A 157 0.90 15.50 4.14
CA CYS A 157 -0.42 14.90 4.16
C CYS A 157 -1.15 14.97 2.81
N HIS A 158 -0.85 15.95 1.95
CA HIS A 158 -1.56 16.18 0.69
C HIS A 158 -0.68 15.98 -0.56
N ASP A 159 -1.26 15.42 -1.62
CA ASP A 159 -0.68 15.35 -2.96
C ASP A 159 -1.33 16.43 -3.86
N PRO A 160 -0.65 17.56 -4.13
CA PRO A 160 -1.27 18.75 -4.73
C PRO A 160 -1.65 18.58 -6.20
N HIS A 161 -1.20 17.52 -6.88
CA HIS A 161 -1.61 17.23 -8.25
C HIS A 161 -2.88 16.38 -8.24
N GLY A 162 -2.88 15.32 -7.44
CA GLY A 162 -4.04 14.46 -7.29
C GLY A 162 -3.74 13.27 -6.40
N SER A 163 -4.77 12.65 -5.83
CA SER A 163 -4.60 11.42 -5.06
C SER A 163 -5.72 10.41 -5.30
N GLY A 164 -5.55 9.21 -4.76
CA GLY A 164 -6.59 8.19 -4.74
C GLY A 164 -7.70 8.49 -3.74
N SER A 165 -7.55 9.54 -2.92
CA SER A 165 -8.38 9.82 -1.76
C SER A 165 -8.99 11.23 -1.82
N PRO A 166 -10.15 11.44 -1.19
CA PRO A 166 -10.71 12.77 -1.01
C PRO A 166 -9.72 13.71 -0.30
N ALA A 167 -9.90 15.03 -0.49
CA ALA A 167 -9.01 16.07 0.02
C ALA A 167 -7.53 15.88 -0.36
N LEU A 168 -7.27 15.09 -1.42
CA LEU A 168 -5.94 14.84 -1.95
C LEU A 168 -4.98 14.19 -0.95
N LEU A 169 -5.51 13.40 -0.02
CA LEU A 169 -4.67 12.76 1.00
C LEU A 169 -3.69 11.76 0.37
N VAL A 170 -2.48 11.70 0.92
CA VAL A 170 -1.43 10.76 0.52
C VAL A 170 -1.69 9.31 1.00
N ALA A 171 -2.74 9.10 1.78
CA ALA A 171 -3.26 7.79 2.16
C ALA A 171 -4.79 7.74 1.99
N ASP A 172 -5.36 6.54 2.10
CA ASP A 172 -6.77 6.26 1.77
C ASP A 172 -7.79 7.06 2.60
N THR A 173 -7.44 7.39 3.84
CA THR A 173 -8.30 8.19 4.75
C THR A 173 -7.46 9.17 5.57
N THR A 174 -8.12 10.10 6.25
CA THR A 174 -7.48 11.01 7.22
C THR A 174 -6.71 10.21 8.27
N GLU A 175 -7.33 9.17 8.80
CA GLU A 175 -6.72 8.35 9.86
C GLU A 175 -5.61 7.48 9.35
N ALA A 176 -5.75 6.88 8.17
CA ALA A 176 -4.65 6.20 7.51
C ALA A 176 -3.45 7.15 7.32
N THR A 177 -3.70 8.44 7.05
CA THR A 177 -2.65 9.46 6.95
C THR A 177 -1.98 9.71 8.30
N CYS A 178 -2.75 9.89 9.38
CA CYS A 178 -2.22 10.04 10.75
C CYS A 178 -1.38 8.83 11.18
N LEU A 179 -1.88 7.62 10.90
CA LEU A 179 -1.27 6.35 11.30
C LEU A 179 0.05 6.04 10.56
N ARG A 180 0.42 6.79 9.51
CA ARG A 180 1.75 6.71 8.88
C ARG A 180 2.87 7.06 9.86
N CYS A 181 2.60 8.00 10.78
CA CYS A 181 3.57 8.49 11.77
C CYS A 181 3.16 8.16 13.21
N HIS A 182 1.87 7.95 13.46
CA HIS A 182 1.33 7.60 14.77
C HIS A 182 0.80 6.15 14.78
N PRO A 183 1.68 5.12 14.76
CA PRO A 183 1.22 3.74 14.91
C PRO A 183 0.37 3.58 16.16
N ARG A 184 -0.72 2.83 16.06
CA ARG A 184 -1.58 2.52 17.19
C ARG A 184 -0.75 1.97 18.35
N ASP A 185 -0.96 2.55 19.53
CA ASP A 185 -0.45 1.96 20.73
C ASP A 185 -1.42 0.88 21.23
N SER A 186 -0.90 -0.07 21.99
CA SER A 186 -1.72 -1.05 22.73
C SER A 186 -1.84 -0.61 24.19
N GLY A 187 -1.99 0.69 24.43
CA GLY A 187 -2.12 1.29 25.75
C GLY A 187 -3.18 0.58 26.59
N LYS A 188 -2.99 0.60 27.92
CA LYS A 188 -3.84 -0.20 28.83
C LYS A 188 -5.30 0.27 28.86
N ILE A 189 -5.59 1.51 28.46
CA ILE A 189 -6.93 2.06 28.33
C ILE A 189 -6.96 2.99 27.11
N ASN A 190 -7.63 2.53 26.05
CA ASN A 190 -7.92 3.31 24.85
C ASN A 190 -9.45 3.50 24.81
N HIS A 191 -9.93 4.73 24.59
CA HIS A 191 -11.36 5.05 24.58
C HIS A 191 -11.81 5.54 23.20
N GLU A 192 -13.12 5.54 22.98
CA GLU A 192 -13.77 6.18 21.82
C GLU A 192 -13.55 7.70 21.91
N PRO A 193 -13.11 8.43 20.86
CA PRO A 193 -13.04 8.03 19.44
C PRO A 193 -11.73 7.39 18.97
N TYR A 194 -10.69 7.35 19.81
CA TYR A 194 -9.36 6.86 19.42
C TYR A 194 -9.39 5.40 18.96
N VAL A 195 -10.15 4.52 19.64
CA VAL A 195 -10.20 3.09 19.27
C VAL A 195 -10.85 2.83 17.91
N THR A 196 -11.68 3.76 17.44
CA THR A 196 -12.42 3.70 16.18
C THR A 196 -11.81 4.51 15.04
N ASP A 197 -10.60 5.05 15.21
CA ASP A 197 -9.97 5.90 14.19
C ASP A 197 -10.87 7.07 13.79
N HIS A 198 -11.23 7.93 14.75
CA HIS A 198 -11.78 9.27 14.45
C HIS A 198 -10.90 10.34 15.10
N CYS A 199 -9.66 10.46 14.59
CA CYS A 199 -8.65 11.36 15.16
C CYS A 199 -9.12 12.83 15.13
N GLY A 200 -9.78 13.21 14.04
CA GLY A 200 -10.23 14.58 13.77
C GLY A 200 -11.36 15.11 14.66
N GLU A 201 -11.97 14.27 15.50
CA GLU A 201 -13.00 14.74 16.44
C GLU A 201 -12.42 15.58 17.57
N CYS A 202 -11.13 15.37 17.87
CA CYS A 202 -10.41 16.11 18.91
C CYS A 202 -9.16 16.81 18.37
N HIS A 203 -8.50 16.21 17.37
CA HIS A 203 -7.28 16.74 16.79
C HIS A 203 -7.57 17.58 15.54
N ASP A 204 -6.86 18.71 15.41
CA ASP A 204 -6.89 19.49 14.18
C ASP A 204 -5.58 19.25 13.41
N PRO A 205 -5.65 18.68 12.18
CA PRO A 205 -4.45 18.35 11.41
C PRO A 205 -3.63 19.58 10.99
N HIS A 206 -4.23 20.78 10.94
CA HIS A 206 -3.56 22.01 10.53
C HIS A 206 -2.95 22.79 11.70
N GLY A 207 -3.36 22.49 12.92
CA GLY A 207 -2.81 23.07 14.14
C GLY A 207 -3.85 23.29 15.23
N ALA A 208 -3.38 23.38 16.47
CA ALA A 208 -4.24 23.57 17.62
C ALA A 208 -3.68 24.62 18.60
N GLY A 209 -4.56 25.22 19.39
CA GLY A 209 -4.19 26.07 20.53
C GLY A 209 -3.58 25.33 21.71
N ASN A 210 -3.52 24.00 21.60
CA ASN A 210 -3.18 23.03 22.63
C ASN A 210 -2.27 21.96 22.01
N ALA A 211 -1.04 21.82 22.51
CA ALA A 211 -0.06 20.86 22.00
C ALA A 211 -0.45 19.38 22.16
N MET A 212 -1.37 19.05 23.06
CA MET A 212 -1.92 17.71 23.27
C MET A 212 -3.07 17.37 22.32
N LEU A 213 -3.55 18.35 21.53
CA LEU A 213 -4.56 18.17 20.48
C LEU A 213 -3.96 18.35 19.07
N LEU A 214 -2.63 18.24 18.97
CA LEU A 214 -1.94 17.95 17.73
C LEU A 214 -2.16 16.49 17.36
#